data_AF-A0A7C4TJ63-F1
#
_entry.id   AF-A0A7C4TJ63-F1
#
_cell.length_a   1.000
_cell.length_b   1.000
_cell.length_c   1.000
_cell.angle_alpha   90.00
_cell.angle_beta   90.00
_cell.angle_gamma   90.00
#
_symmetry.space_group_name_H-M   'P 1'
#
loop_
_entity.id
_entity.type
_entity.pdbx_description
1 polymer ?
#
loop_
_entity_poly.entity_id
_entity_poly.type
_entity_poly.pdbx_seq_one_letter_code
_entity_poly.pdbx_strand_id
1 'polypeptide(L)' 'HKLIRSQFKKQITILYGGSVNSGNIDALMAEKEIDGVLVGGASLKPEDFARIIKFKC' A
#
# COMPACT_ATOMS: atom_id res chain seq x y z
N HIS A 1 -3.72 11.20 -3.86
CA HIS A 1 -3.71 11.27 -2.38
C HIS A 1 -3.24 12.63 -1.80
N LYS A 2 -2.72 13.55 -2.62
CA LYS A 2 -2.39 14.94 -2.23
C LYS A 2 -3.48 15.68 -1.45
N LEU A 3 -4.72 15.61 -1.95
CA LEU A 3 -5.85 16.35 -1.40
C LEU A 3 -6.23 15.85 0.01
N ILE A 4 -6.10 14.55 0.27
CA ILE A 4 -6.35 13.98 1.59
C ILE A 4 -5.26 14.47 2.55
N ARG A 5 -3.99 14.37 2.14
CA ARG A 5 -2.85 14.79 2.97
C ARG A 5 -2.92 16.27 3.35
N SER A 6 -3.39 17.14 2.44
CA SER A 6 -3.51 18.58 2.73
C SER A 6 -4.59 18.94 3.76
N GLN A 7 -5.52 18.03 4.09
CA GLN A 7 -6.54 18.27 5.13
C GLN A 7 -5.98 18.08 6.56
N PHE A 8 -4.80 17.47 6.72
CA PHE A 8 -4.23 17.15 8.02
C PHE A 8 -2.97 17.97 8.29
N LYS A 9 -2.90 18.59 9.48
CA LYS A 9 -1.74 19.42 9.89
C LYS A 9 -0.55 18.61 10.43
N LYS A 10 -0.75 17.32 10.72
CA LYS A 10 0.27 16.41 11.23
C LYS A 10 0.60 15.38 10.17
N GLN A 11 1.80 14.82 10.22
CA GLN A 11 2.18 13.70 9.36
C GLN A 11 1.27 12.51 9.67
N ILE A 12 0.50 12.08 8.68
CA ILE A 12 -0.39 10.92 8.75
C ILE A 12 0.06 9.87 7.74
N THR A 13 -0.15 8.61 8.10
CA THR A 13 0.06 7.47 7.21
C THR A 13 -1.16 7.28 6.33
N ILE A 14 -0.98 7.34 5.01
CA ILE A 14 -2.00 7.10 4.00
C ILE A 14 -1.80 5.70 3.43
N LEU A 15 -2.77 4.82 3.67
CA LEU A 15 -2.75 3.45 3.17
C LEU A 15 -3.70 3.31 1.97
N TYR A 16 -3.27 2.55 0.96
CA TYR A 16 -4.12 2.18 -0.17
C TYR A 16 -4.74 0.79 0.04
N GLY A 17 -6.06 0.68 -0.13
CA GLY A 17 -6.83 -0.54 0.18
C GLY A 17 -7.58 -1.18 -0.99
N GLY A 18 -7.16 -0.96 -2.25
CA GLY A 18 -7.87 -1.42 -3.44
C GLY A 18 -7.22 -2.61 -4.14
N SER A 19 -7.73 -3.83 -3.95
CA SER A 19 -7.27 -5.04 -4.68
C SER A 19 -5.74 -5.22 -4.74
N VAL A 20 -5.07 -4.97 -3.62
CA VAL A 20 -3.61 -5.12 -3.47
C VAL A 20 -3.24 -6.60 -3.57
N ASN A 21 -2.23 -6.92 -4.39
CA ASN A 21 -1.74 -8.27 -4.60
C ASN A 21 -0.25 -8.29 -4.95
N SER A 22 0.33 -9.49 -5.05
CA SER A 22 1.74 -9.71 -5.35
C SER A 22 2.20 -9.16 -6.71
N GLY A 23 1.28 -8.98 -7.66
CA GLY A 23 1.58 -8.48 -9.01
C GLY A 23 1.57 -6.95 -9.14
N ASN A 24 0.90 -6.22 -8.24
CA ASN A 24 0.78 -4.76 -8.31
C ASN A 24 1.48 -4.02 -7.16
N ILE A 25 1.96 -4.73 -6.14
CA ILE A 25 2.52 -4.09 -4.94
C ILE A 25 3.72 -3.18 -5.23
N ASP A 26 4.63 -3.54 -6.14
CA ASP A 26 5.82 -2.73 -6.42
C ASP A 26 5.42 -1.39 -7.07
N ALA A 27 4.45 -1.41 -8.00
CA ALA A 27 3.94 -0.18 -8.61
C ALA A 27 3.17 0.69 -7.61
N LEU A 28 2.39 0.07 -6.72
CA LEU A 28 1.67 0.80 -5.67
C LEU A 28 2.62 1.45 -4.66
N MET A 29 3.72 0.78 -4.29
CA MET A 29 4.71 1.32 -3.36
C MET A 29 5.68 2.32 -4.00
N ALA A 30 5.75 2.38 -5.33
CA ALA A 30 6.49 3.41 -6.06
C ALA A 30 5.78 4.78 -6.02
N GLU A 31 4.48 4.82 -5.71
CA GLU A 31 3.71 6.06 -5.64
C GLU A 31 4.06 6.86 -4.38
N LYS A 32 4.64 8.04 -4.56
CA LYS A 32 5.13 8.91 -3.47
C LYS A 32 4.05 9.35 -2.48
N GLU A 33 2.78 9.23 -2.85
CA GLU A 33 1.67 9.63 -1.99
C GLU A 33 1.04 8.48 -1.19
N ILE A 34 1.49 7.25 -1.42
CA ILE A 34 1.05 6.04 -0.72
C ILE A 34 2.15 5.65 0.27
N ASP A 35 1.82 5.61 1.56
CA ASP A 35 2.78 5.27 2.61
C ASP A 35 2.77 3.76 2.92
N GLY A 36 1.78 3.03 2.40
CA GLY A 36 1.62 1.59 2.59
C GLY A 36 0.31 1.07 2.03
N VAL A 37 0.02 -0.19 2.32
CA VAL A 37 -1.17 -0.89 1.79
C VAL A 37 -1.99 -1.54 2.88
N LEU A 38 -3.31 -1.56 2.68
CA LEU A 38 -4.27 -2.32 3.47
C LEU A 38 -4.73 -3.53 2.63
N VAL A 39 -4.25 -4.72 2.97
CA VAL A 39 -4.43 -5.90 2.13
C VAL A 39 -5.59 -6.75 2.60
N GLY A 40 -6.56 -6.97 1.70
CA GLY A 40 -7.71 -7.87 1.91
C GLY A 40 -7.36 -9.32 1.61
N GLY A 41 -8.04 -9.93 0.63
CA GLY A 41 -7.94 -11.37 0.35
C GLY A 41 -6.54 -11.92 0.09
N ALA A 42 -5.62 -11.12 -0.46
CA ALA A 42 -4.22 -11.55 -0.67
C ALA A 42 -3.44 -11.74 0.65
N SER A 43 -3.96 -11.25 1.79
CA SER A 43 -3.38 -11.51 3.11
C SER A 43 -3.66 -12.92 3.64
N LEU A 44 -4.65 -13.62 3.08
CA LEU A 44 -5.05 -14.97 3.52
C LEU A 44 -4.12 -16.07 3.00
N LYS A 45 -3.26 -15.75 2.04
CA LYS A 45 -2.26 -16.66 1.47
C LYS A 45 -0.87 -16.22 1.94
N PRO A 46 -0.17 -17.02 2.77
CA PRO A 46 1.11 -16.62 3.34
C PRO A 46 2.16 -16.21 2.30
N GLU A 47 2.20 -16.89 1.15
CA GLU A 47 3.16 -16.63 0.08
C GLU A 47 2.89 -15.27 -0.59
N ASP A 48 1.64 -14.97 -0.89
CA ASP A 48 1.23 -13.68 -1.46
C ASP A 48 1.48 -12.55 -0.46
N PHE A 49 1.12 -12.75 0.80
CA PHE A 49 1.33 -11.73 1.83
C PHE A 49 2.82 -11.48 2.09
N ALA A 50 3.64 -12.53 2.14
CA ALA A 50 5.08 -12.40 2.25
C ALA A 50 5.70 -11.65 1.05
N ARG A 51 5.19 -11.90 -0.18
CA ARG A 51 5.62 -11.18 -1.38
C ARG A 51 5.23 -9.70 -1.33
N ILE A 52 4.06 -9.38 -0.77
CA ILE A 52 3.61 -8.00 -0.57
C ILE A 52 4.52 -7.28 0.44
N ILE A 53 4.87 -7.92 1.55
CA ILE A 53 5.79 -7.35 2.56
C ILE A 53 7.19 -7.13 1.97
N LYS A 54 7.65 -8.07 1.13
CA LYS A 54 8.97 -8.03 0.46
C LYS A 54 8.92 -7.34 -0.91
N PHE A 55 8.10 -6.29 -1.06
CA PHE A 55 8.07 -5.49 -2.28
C PHE A 55 9.45 -4.92 -2.62
N LYS A 56 9.69 -4.66 -3.90
CA LYS A 56 10.95 -4.12 -4.40
C LYS A 56 10.70 -2.72 -4.97
N CYS A 57 11.54 -1.77 -4.56
CA CYS A 57 11.56 -0.39 -5.05
C CYS A 57 12.65 -0.21 -6.10
#